data_AF-A0A820SZZ1-F1
#
_entry.id   AF-A0A820SZZ1-F1
#
_cell.length_a   1.000
_cell.length_b   1.000
_cell.length_c   1.000
_cell.angle_alpha   90.00
_cell.angle_beta   90.00
_cell.angle_gamma   90.00
#
_symmetry.space_group_name_H-M   'P 1'
#
loop_
_entity.id
_entity.type
_entity.pdbx_description
1 polymer ?
#
loop_
_entity_poly.entity_id
_entity_poly.type
_entity_poly.pdbx_seq_one_letter_code
_entity_poly.pdbx_strand_id
1 'polypeptide(L)'
;MKKKSLKKLTPLFPPSNTNLTPKAKMYLNGQFEGQCLVYKPHTKECLTPISFMWMPSDNKQKRKLWLWCHPASYDALAQILFSLFNTSLSTTTEEPPVKKQKK
;
A
#
# COMPACT_ATOMS: atom_id res chain seq x y z
N MET A 1 3.09 -16.59 -5.79
CA MET A 1 2.07 -15.50 -5.69
C MET A 1 2.57 -14.24 -4.94
N LYS A 2 3.81 -13.78 -5.18
CA LYS A 2 4.55 -12.94 -4.21
C LYS A 2 4.31 -11.41 -4.26
N LYS A 3 3.59 -10.86 -5.25
CA LYS A 3 3.54 -9.40 -5.50
C LYS A 3 2.13 -8.77 -5.52
N LYS A 4 1.04 -9.54 -5.61
CA LYS A 4 -0.30 -8.97 -5.84
C LYS A 4 -0.81 -8.14 -4.65
N SER A 5 -0.66 -8.63 -3.42
CA SER A 5 -1.14 -7.93 -2.21
C SER A 5 -0.33 -6.68 -1.88
N LEU A 6 1.01 -6.74 -1.99
CA LEU A 6 1.87 -5.55 -1.80
C LEU A 6 1.61 -4.48 -2.87
N LYS A 7 1.27 -4.87 -4.10
CA LYS A 7 0.93 -3.91 -5.17
C LYS A 7 -0.30 -3.08 -4.81
N LYS A 8 -1.30 -3.67 -4.12
CA LYS A 8 -2.49 -2.94 -3.65
C LYS A 8 -2.18 -1.86 -2.61
N LEU A 9 -1.07 -1.98 -1.87
CA LEU A 9 -0.63 -0.99 -0.89
C LEU A 9 0.18 0.16 -1.49
N THR A 10 0.52 0.10 -2.78
CA THR A 10 1.31 1.17 -3.45
C THR A 10 0.69 2.55 -3.36
N PRO A 11 -0.64 2.73 -3.52
CA PRO A 11 -1.24 4.05 -3.47
C PRO A 11 -1.10 4.76 -2.12
N LEU A 12 -0.90 4.01 -1.03
CA LEU A 12 -0.70 4.57 0.32
C LEU A 12 0.69 5.16 0.54
N PHE A 13 1.65 4.72 -0.28
CA PHE A 13 3.06 5.06 -0.12
C PHE A 13 3.57 5.66 -1.44
N PRO A 14 3.33 6.97 -1.66
CA PRO A 14 3.81 7.65 -2.85
C PRO A 14 5.35 7.64 -2.90
N PRO A 15 5.95 7.77 -4.09
CA PRO A 15 7.41 7.82 -4.24
C PRO A 15 8.06 9.03 -3.57
N SER A 16 7.28 10.06 -3.23
CA SER A 16 7.71 11.20 -2.42
C SER A 16 7.93 10.85 -0.94
N ASN A 17 7.48 9.68 -0.48
CA ASN A 17 7.73 9.22 0.86
C ASN A 17 9.20 8.82 1.00
N THR A 18 9.93 9.56 1.82
CA THR A 18 11.34 9.32 2.11
C THR A 18 11.56 8.13 3.04
N ASN A 19 10.51 7.65 3.72
CA ASN A 19 10.61 6.57 4.69
C ASN A 19 10.54 5.18 4.03
N LEU A 20 11.19 4.21 4.67
CA LEU A 20 11.09 2.82 4.27
C LEU A 20 9.68 2.28 4.54
N THR A 21 9.09 1.67 3.51
CA THR A 21 7.71 1.17 3.55
C THR A 21 7.68 -0.31 3.94
N PRO A 22 6.49 -0.89 4.23
CA PRO A 22 6.34 -2.33 4.45
C PRO A 22 6.84 -3.22 3.30
N LYS A 23 7.15 -2.64 2.14
CA LYS A 23 7.67 -3.35 0.96
C LYS A 23 9.18 -3.54 1.00
N ALA A 24 9.91 -2.82 1.85
CA ALA A 24 11.36 -2.90 1.91
C ALA A 24 11.81 -4.31 2.34
N LYS A 25 12.83 -4.85 1.66
CA LYS A 25 13.29 -6.23 1.82
C LYS A 25 13.66 -6.57 3.26
N MET A 26 14.21 -5.61 4.00
CA MET A 26 14.62 -5.79 5.39
C MET A 26 13.48 -6.15 6.34
N TYR A 27 12.26 -5.65 6.10
CA TYR A 27 11.11 -5.92 6.97
C TYR A 27 10.39 -7.23 6.62
N LEU A 28 10.62 -7.77 5.41
CA LEU A 28 9.87 -8.92 4.88
C LEU A 28 10.11 -10.23 5.64
N ASN A 29 11.12 -10.31 6.50
CA ASN A 29 11.39 -11.46 7.37
C ASN A 29 10.61 -11.41 8.70
N GLY A 30 10.02 -10.26 9.04
CA GLY A 30 9.32 -10.05 10.31
C GLY A 30 10.22 -9.92 11.53
N GLN A 31 11.52 -9.67 11.35
CA GLN A 31 12.45 -9.45 12.47
C GLN A 31 12.50 -8.00 12.95
N PHE A 32 12.02 -7.07 12.12
CA PHE A 32 12.09 -5.64 12.39
C PHE A 32 10.71 -5.01 12.24
N GLU A 33 10.38 -4.15 13.18
CA GLU A 33 9.33 -3.14 13.04
C GLU A 33 9.85 -1.98 12.18
N GLY A 34 8.95 -1.35 11.43
CA GLY A 34 9.23 -0.12 10.70
C GLY A 34 8.17 0.94 10.99
N GLN A 35 8.53 2.19 10.71
CA GLN A 35 7.61 3.32 10.77
C GLN A 35 7.59 4.05 9.44
N CYS A 36 6.40 4.49 9.01
CA CYS A 36 6.28 5.33 7.82
C CYS A 36 5.03 6.20 7.87
N LEU A 37 4.98 7.18 6.99
CA LEU A 37 3.80 7.99 6.75
C LEU A 37 2.87 7.32 5.75
N VAL A 38 1.57 7.27 6.05
CA VAL A 38 0.53 6.87 5.12
C VAL A 38 -0.08 8.11 4.47
N TYR A 39 -0.35 8.02 3.17
CA TYR A 39 -0.99 9.08 2.40
C TYR A 39 -2.33 8.62 1.85
N LYS A 40 -3.24 9.58 1.65
CA LYS A 40 -4.51 9.32 0.96
C LYS A 40 -4.23 9.05 -0.53
N PRO A 41 -4.74 7.95 -1.12
CA PRO A 41 -4.44 7.57 -2.51
C PRO A 41 -4.73 8.63 -3.58
N HIS A 42 -5.78 9.43 -3.41
CA HIS A 42 -6.24 10.38 -4.42
C HIS A 42 -5.67 11.79 -4.23
N THR A 43 -5.67 12.30 -2.99
CA THR A 43 -5.22 13.68 -2.70
C THR A 43 -3.72 13.77 -2.44
N LYS A 44 -3.04 12.64 -2.19
CA LYS A 44 -1.63 12.57 -1.76
C LYS A 44 -1.33 13.38 -0.51
N GLU A 45 -2.36 13.69 0.28
CA GLU A 45 -2.20 14.30 1.60
C GLU A 45 -1.68 13.27 2.61
N CYS A 46 -0.82 13.71 3.52
CA CYS A 46 -0.41 12.88 4.65
C CYS A 46 -1.62 12.60 5.54
N LEU A 47 -1.91 11.33 5.79
CA LEU A 47 -3.02 10.89 6.64
C LEU A 47 -2.56 10.74 8.08
N THR A 48 -1.57 9.87 8.32
CA THR A 48 -1.10 9.54 9.66
C THR A 48 0.26 8.83 9.57
N PRO A 49 1.16 9.02 10.56
CA PRO A 49 2.22 8.05 10.79
C PRO A 49 1.62 6.70 11.20
N ILE A 50 2.31 5.63 10.84
CA ILE A 50 2.02 4.28 11.28
C ILE A 50 3.30 3.56 11.69
N SER A 51 3.16 2.65 12.64
CA SER A 51 4.10 1.55 12.86
C SER A 51 3.60 0.32 12.10
N PHE A 52 4.51 -0.53 11.63
CA PHE A 52 4.15 -1.77 10.97
C PHE A 52 5.16 -2.88 11.24
N MET A 53 4.69 -4.13 11.21
CA MET A 53 5.57 -5.30 11.31
C MET A 53 4.99 -6.48 10.54
N TRP A 54 5.83 -7.15 9.78
CA TRP A 54 5.46 -8.44 9.22
C TRP A 54 5.52 -9.49 10.31
N MET A 55 4.51 -10.34 10.42
CA MET A 55 4.62 -11.49 11.31
C MET A 55 5.65 -12.47 10.77
N PRO A 56 6.60 -12.94 11.61
CA PRO A 56 7.43 -14.09 11.27
C PRO A 56 6.54 -15.26 10.88
N SER A 57 6.86 -15.91 9.76
CA SER A 57 6.10 -17.06 9.29
C SER A 57 6.99 -17.97 8.47
N ASP A 58 7.09 -19.22 8.88
CA ASP A 58 7.75 -20.28 8.11
C ASP A 58 7.00 -20.55 6.80
N ASN A 59 5.68 -20.34 6.82
CA ASN A 59 4.83 -20.45 5.64
C ASN A 59 4.82 -19.14 4.84
N LYS A 60 5.74 -19.04 3.87
CA LYS A 60 5.87 -17.91 2.95
C LYS A 60 4.61 -17.65 2.10
N GLN A 61 3.60 -18.53 2.09
CA GLN A 61 2.37 -18.37 1.31
C GLN A 61 1.32 -17.51 2.02
N LYS A 62 1.26 -17.52 3.35
CA LYS A 62 0.31 -16.74 4.16
C LYS A 62 1.07 -15.81 5.09
N ARG A 63 1.40 -14.63 4.57
CA ARG A 63 2.02 -13.56 5.35
C ARG A 63 0.96 -12.64 5.95
N LYS A 64 1.18 -12.21 7.18
CA LYS A 64 0.33 -11.24 7.88
C LYS A 64 1.16 -9.99 8.15
N LEU A 65 0.57 -8.83 7.91
CA LEU A 65 1.15 -7.52 8.16
C LEU A 65 0.32 -6.88 9.26
N TRP A 66 0.96 -6.49 10.35
CA TRP A 66 0.36 -5.68 11.40
C TRP A 66 0.65 -4.22 11.14
N LEU A 67 -0.37 -3.39 11.35
CA LEU A 67 -0.31 -1.95 11.22
C LEU A 67 -0.86 -1.36 12.52
N TRP A 68 -0.14 -0.41 13.09
CA TRP A 68 -0.57 0.36 14.25
C TRP A 68 -0.66 1.83 13.84
N CYS A 69 -1.73 2.48 14.24
CA CYS A 69 -1.99 3.89 13.96
C CYS A 69 -2.58 4.55 15.21
N HIS A 70 -2.59 5.88 15.20
CA HIS A 70 -3.25 6.64 16.25
C HIS A 70 -4.78 6.38 16.20
N PRO A 71 -5.48 6.25 17.34
CA PRO A 71 -6.92 5.96 17.34
C PRO A 71 -7.77 6.93 16.51
N ALA A 72 -7.42 8.22 16.50
CA ALA A 72 -8.13 9.23 15.71
C ALA A 72 -8.02 9.02 14.19
N SER A 73 -7.02 8.29 13.70
CA SER A 73 -6.85 7.98 12.28
C SER A 73 -7.27 6.57 11.89
N TYR A 74 -7.71 5.76 12.86
CA TYR A 74 -8.10 4.36 12.66
C TYR A 74 -9.22 4.22 11.62
N ASP A 75 -10.33 4.93 11.80
CA ASP A 75 -11.49 4.80 10.92
C ASP A 75 -11.15 5.18 9.48
N ALA A 76 -10.42 6.28 9.29
CA ALA A 76 -9.99 6.73 7.97
C ALA A 76 -9.03 5.73 7.31
N LEU A 77 -8.04 5.23 8.05
CA LEU A 77 -7.08 4.25 7.54
C LEU A 77 -7.77 2.92 7.19
N ALA A 78 -8.68 2.45 8.06
CA ALA A 78 -9.44 1.23 7.87
C ALA A 78 -10.32 1.33 6.62
N GLN A 79 -11.06 2.42 6.42
CA GLN A 79 -11.89 2.64 5.23
C GLN A 79 -11.06 2.60 3.94
N ILE A 80 -9.90 3.25 3.93
CA ILE A 80 -9.00 3.23 2.76
C ILE A 80 -8.50 1.81 2.50
N LEU A 81 -8.07 1.08 3.54
CA LEU A 81 -7.62 -0.30 3.40
C LEU A 81 -8.75 -1.20 2.89
N PHE A 82 -9.95 -1.10 3.43
CA PHE A 82 -11.11 -1.83 2.95
C PHE A 82 -11.40 -1.52 1.48
N SER A 83 -11.38 -0.25 1.08
CA SER A 83 -11.55 0.14 -0.33
C SER A 83 -10.49 -0.49 -1.24
N LEU A 84 -9.22 -0.45 -0.84
CA LEU A 84 -8.10 -1.02 -1.62
C LEU A 84 -8.19 -2.55 -1.76
N PHE A 85 -8.62 -3.26 -0.70
CA PHE A 85 -8.66 -4.72 -0.69
C PHE A 85 -9.97 -5.29 -1.22
N ASN A 86 -11.12 -4.65 -0.98
CA ASN A 86 -12.44 -5.06 -1.44
C ASN A 86 -12.73 -4.72 -2.89
N THR A 87 -11.93 -3.86 -3.53
CA THR A 87 -11.98 -3.70 -4.99
C THR A 87 -11.58 -5.03 -5.66
N SER A 88 -12.56 -5.85 -5.99
CA SER A 88 -12.47 -6.95 -6.94
C SER A 88 -12.71 -6.39 -8.35
N LEU A 89 -11.63 -6.32 -9.14
CA LEU A 89 -11.60 -6.38 -10.62
C LEU A 89 -12.65 -5.57 -11.41
N SER A 90 -12.24 -4.40 -11.92
CA SER A 90 -12.51 -3.82 -13.26
C SER A 90 -11.87 -2.42 -13.27
N THR A 91 -11.06 -1.93 -14.21
CA THR A 91 -10.96 -2.13 -15.65
C THR A 91 -9.54 -1.76 -16.13
N THR A 92 -9.10 -2.46 -17.16
CA THR A 92 -8.24 -1.90 -18.22
C THR A 92 -8.71 -0.50 -18.60
N THR A 93 -7.83 0.49 -18.52
CA THR A 93 -7.90 1.66 -19.40
C THR A 93 -6.52 1.80 -20.01
N GLU A 94 -6.34 1.12 -21.15
CA GLU A 94 -5.45 1.62 -22.17
C GLU A 94 -5.94 3.03 -22.50
N GLU A 95 -5.07 4.03 -22.36
CA GLU A 95 -5.25 5.28 -23.09
C GLU A 95 -5.32 4.92 -24.58
N PRO A 96 -6.37 5.33 -25.31
CA PRO A 96 -6.42 5.10 -26.75
C PRO A 96 -5.27 5.87 -27.40
N PRO A 97 -4.49 5.27 -28.32
CA PRO A 97 -3.46 5.99 -29.05
C PRO A 97 -4.14 7.07 -29.91
N VAL A 98 -3.81 8.33 -29.64
CA VAL A 98 -4.16 9.47 -30.49
C VAL A 98 -3.61 9.20 -31.89
N LYS A 99 -4.46 8.78 -32.81
CA LYS A 99 -4.15 8.78 -34.25
C LYS A 99 -4.00 10.24 -34.67
N LYS A 100 -2.76 10.69 -34.85
CA LYS A 100 -2.45 11.94 -35.56
C LYS A 100 -3.06 11.84 -36.96
N GLN A 101 -4.12 12.61 -37.23
CA GLN A 101 -4.57 12.87 -38.58
C GLN A 101 -3.47 13.70 -39.27
N LYS A 102 -2.80 13.11 -40.26
CA LYS A 102 -1.99 13.88 -41.21
C LYS A 102 -2.95 14.65 -42.12
N LYS A 103 -2.74 15.95 -42.20
CA LYS A 103 -3.32 16.85 -43.19
C LYS A 103 -2.50 16.76 -44.47
#